data_AF-A0A143ZIP2-F1
#
_entry.id   AF-A0A143ZIP2-F1
#
_cell.length_a   1.000
_cell.length_b   1.000
_cell.length_c   1.000
_cell.angle_alpha   90.00
_cell.angle_beta   90.00
_cell.angle_gamma   90.00
#
_symmetry.space_group_name_H-M   'P 1'
#
loop_
_entity.id
_entity.type
_entity.pdbx_description
1 polymer ?
#
loop_
_entity_poly.entity_id
_entity_poly.type
_entity_poly.pdbx_seq_one_letter_code
_entity_poly.pdbx_strand_id
1 'polypeptide(L)'
;MNEHQTAIAKRCLAAAEDDTTAFPQIVGALMDAGFESYAIDFRRATATYYLPDGDSIELAARRVDAPMAPALDTARIQAAIREAQQQAPGYTYRGFCETAVMAGCAGYIVSFSGRRAVYLARTGETHVEHFQ
;
A
#
# COMPACT_ATOMS: atom_id res chain seq x y z
N MET A 1 3.33 -2.02 -20.38
CA MET A 1 4.14 -1.10 -19.55
C MET A 1 5.05 -0.25 -20.44
N ASN A 2 5.05 1.06 -20.24
CA ASN A 2 5.96 1.99 -20.91
C ASN A 2 6.88 2.74 -19.92
N GLU A 3 7.82 3.52 -20.44
CA GLU A 3 8.78 4.30 -19.63
C GLU A 3 8.08 5.30 -18.71
N HIS A 4 7.02 5.95 -19.19
CA HIS A 4 6.23 6.89 -18.41
C HIS A 4 5.58 6.21 -17.18
N GLN A 5 4.88 5.10 -17.38
CA GLN A 5 4.25 4.32 -16.32
C GLN A 5 5.28 3.80 -15.30
N THR A 6 6.43 3.33 -15.78
CA THR A 6 7.55 2.93 -14.92
C THR A 6 8.04 4.09 -14.05
N ALA A 7 8.18 5.28 -14.62
CA ALA A 7 8.60 6.48 -13.88
C ALA A 7 7.54 6.92 -12.85
N ILE A 8 6.25 6.83 -13.21
CA ILE A 8 5.14 7.12 -12.28
C ILE A 8 5.18 6.17 -11.08
N ALA A 9 5.24 4.85 -11.29
CA ALA A 9 5.29 3.87 -10.20
C ALA A 9 6.48 4.12 -9.25
N LYS A 10 7.69 4.32 -9.79
CA LYS A 10 8.90 4.61 -9.01
C LYS A 10 8.77 5.90 -8.19
N ARG A 11 8.27 6.97 -8.82
CA ARG A 11 8.08 8.26 -8.15
C ARG A 11 7.03 8.18 -7.05
N CYS A 12 5.92 7.48 -7.32
CA CYS A 12 4.85 7.29 -6.34
C CYS A 12 5.31 6.49 -5.12
N LEU A 13 6.11 5.43 -5.32
CA LEU A 13 6.69 4.67 -4.22
C LEU A 13 7.64 5.54 -3.39
N ALA A 14 8.60 6.21 -4.03
CA ALA A 14 9.55 7.09 -3.34
C ALA A 14 8.81 8.20 -2.57
N ALA A 15 7.79 8.82 -3.18
CA ALA A 15 7.03 9.89 -2.55
C ALA A 15 6.23 9.42 -1.33
N ALA A 16 5.73 8.17 -1.34
CA ALA A 16 5.11 7.56 -0.18
C ALA A 16 6.14 7.34 0.94
N GLU A 17 7.29 6.74 0.61
CA GLU A 17 8.33 6.40 1.59
C GLU A 17 9.04 7.60 2.22
N ASP A 18 9.14 8.70 1.47
CA ASP A 18 9.75 9.95 1.91
C ASP A 18 8.72 10.93 2.48
N ASP A 19 7.45 10.52 2.60
CA ASP A 19 6.34 11.33 3.13
C ASP A 19 6.16 12.68 2.40
N THR A 20 6.50 12.73 1.11
CA THR A 20 6.49 13.98 0.32
C THR A 20 5.19 14.22 -0.45
N THR A 21 4.35 13.19 -0.62
CA THR A 21 3.08 13.30 -1.34
C THR A 21 1.98 12.56 -0.57
N ALA A 22 0.80 13.16 -0.47
CA ALA A 22 -0.32 12.55 0.23
C ALA A 22 -0.88 11.35 -0.56
N PHE A 23 -1.44 10.39 0.18
CA PHE A 23 -1.99 9.17 -0.41
C PHE A 23 -3.00 9.40 -1.56
N PRO A 24 -3.98 10.33 -1.45
CA PRO A 24 -4.92 10.57 -2.55
C PRO A 24 -4.25 11.06 -3.84
N GLN A 25 -3.17 11.83 -3.72
CA GLN A 25 -2.42 12.33 -4.88
C GLN A 25 -1.61 11.22 -5.55
N ILE A 26 -1.04 10.29 -4.76
CA ILE A 26 -0.37 9.09 -5.27
C ILE A 26 -1.36 8.22 -6.03
N VAL A 27 -2.54 7.95 -5.45
CA VAL A 27 -3.60 7.15 -6.09
C VAL A 27 -4.06 7.81 -7.40
N GLY A 28 -4.32 9.12 -7.38
CA GLY A 28 -4.69 9.86 -8.59
C GLY A 28 -3.64 9.74 -9.70
N ALA A 29 -2.36 9.96 -9.38
CA ALA A 29 -1.28 9.84 -10.36
C ALA A 29 -1.14 8.43 -10.97
N LEU A 30 -1.36 7.38 -10.16
CA LEU A 30 -1.35 6.00 -10.65
C LEU A 30 -2.55 5.71 -11.55
N MET A 31 -3.74 6.15 -11.16
CA MET A 31 -4.97 5.99 -11.96
C MET A 31 -4.85 6.73 -13.31
N ASP A 32 -4.35 7.97 -13.30
CA ASP A 32 -4.13 8.77 -14.51
C ASP A 32 -3.12 8.12 -15.48
N ALA A 33 -2.14 7.38 -14.94
CA ALA A 33 -1.17 6.61 -15.72
C ALA A 33 -1.70 5.25 -16.22
N GLY A 34 -2.94 4.89 -15.87
CA GLY A 34 -3.62 3.68 -16.34
C GLY A 34 -3.35 2.42 -15.51
N PHE A 35 -2.80 2.53 -14.30
CA PHE A 35 -2.69 1.39 -13.39
C PHE A 35 -4.08 0.93 -12.92
N GLU A 36 -4.27 -0.37 -12.75
CA GLU A 36 -5.53 -0.93 -12.22
C GLU A 36 -5.48 -1.20 -10.71
N SER A 37 -4.28 -1.51 -10.22
CA SER A 37 -4.04 -1.86 -8.82
C SER A 37 -2.55 -1.85 -8.50
N TYR A 38 -2.23 -1.90 -7.22
CA TYR A 38 -0.90 -2.28 -6.75
C TYR A 38 -0.98 -3.13 -5.48
N ALA A 39 0.07 -3.91 -5.24
CA ALA A 39 0.22 -4.78 -4.07
C ALA A 39 1.50 -4.42 -3.31
N ILE A 40 1.42 -4.39 -1.99
CA ILE A 40 2.59 -4.33 -1.09
C ILE A 40 2.73 -5.69 -0.41
N ASP A 41 3.92 -6.29 -0.48
CA ASP A 41 4.29 -7.48 0.29
C ASP A 41 5.35 -7.08 1.34
N PHE A 42 4.96 -7.05 2.61
CA PHE A 42 5.87 -6.69 3.69
C PHE A 42 6.94 -7.75 3.96
N ARG A 43 6.69 -9.01 3.60
CA ARG A 43 7.64 -10.11 3.82
C ARG A 43 8.82 -10.00 2.86
N ARG A 44 8.52 -9.69 1.59
CA ARG A 44 9.55 -9.48 0.55
C ARG A 44 10.07 -8.05 0.48
N ALA A 45 9.38 -7.10 1.12
CA ALA A 45 9.61 -5.67 0.96
C ALA A 45 9.53 -5.27 -0.52
N THR A 46 8.40 -5.59 -1.14
CA THR A 46 8.16 -5.35 -2.58
C THR A 46 6.83 -4.62 -2.79
N ALA A 47 6.84 -3.67 -3.73
CA ALA A 47 5.65 -3.03 -4.26
C ALA A 47 5.47 -3.44 -5.73
N THR A 48 4.34 -4.05 -6.08
CA THR A 48 4.05 -4.48 -7.45
C THR A 48 2.87 -3.69 -7.99
N TYR A 49 3.04 -3.03 -9.13
CA TYR A 49 2.01 -2.23 -9.78
C TYR A 49 1.53 -2.92 -11.05
N TYR A 50 0.22 -3.01 -11.24
CA TYR A 50 -0.41 -3.80 -12.30
C TYR A 50 -1.18 -2.93 -13.29
N LEU A 51 -1.11 -3.30 -14.57
CA LEU A 51 -1.91 -2.75 -15.65
C LEU A 51 -3.05 -3.72 -16.02
N PRO A 52 -4.17 -3.23 -16.60
CA PRO A 52 -5.32 -4.07 -16.98
C PRO A 52 -5.01 -5.18 -17.99
N ASP A 53 -3.91 -5.07 -18.74
CA ASP A 53 -3.46 -6.05 -19.74
C ASP A 53 -2.62 -7.19 -19.13
N GLY A 54 -2.41 -7.17 -17.81
CA GLY A 54 -1.60 -8.14 -17.07
C GLY A 54 -0.12 -7.80 -16.99
N ASP A 55 0.33 -6.70 -17.62
CA ASP A 55 1.71 -6.24 -17.47
C ASP A 55 1.91 -5.58 -16.08
N SER A 56 3.13 -5.62 -15.56
CA SER A 56 3.41 -5.17 -14.20
C SER A 56 4.85 -4.73 -13.98
N ILE A 57 5.08 -4.01 -12.89
CA ILE A 57 6.43 -3.69 -12.41
C ILE A 57 6.54 -4.00 -10.91
N GLU A 58 7.51 -4.83 -10.54
CA GLU A 58 7.93 -5.06 -9.15
C GLU A 58 9.05 -4.06 -8.81
N LEU A 59 8.87 -3.33 -7.73
CA LEU A 59 9.84 -2.39 -7.17
C LEU A 59 10.21 -2.82 -5.76
N ALA A 60 11.47 -2.60 -5.38
CA ALA A 60 11.91 -2.76 -4.00
C ALA A 60 11.26 -1.67 -3.14
N ALA A 61 10.52 -2.08 -2.12
CA ALA A 61 10.01 -1.21 -1.08
C ALA A 61 10.93 -1.28 0.15
N ARG A 62 10.80 -0.30 1.04
CA ARG A 62 11.54 -0.26 2.30
C ARG A 62 11.14 -1.44 3.18
N ARG A 63 12.13 -2.18 3.65
CA ARG A 63 11.89 -3.26 4.62
C ARG A 63 11.41 -2.66 5.94
N VAL A 64 10.37 -3.26 6.48
CA VAL A 64 9.84 -2.96 7.81
C VAL A 64 10.59 -3.82 8.83
N ASP A 65 11.32 -3.18 9.73
CA ASP A 65 12.06 -3.85 10.80
C ASP A 65 11.18 -4.01 12.05
N ALA A 66 10.12 -4.81 11.92
CA ALA A 66 9.20 -5.12 13.00
C ALA A 66 8.72 -6.57 12.91
N PRO A 67 8.50 -7.25 14.05
CA PRO A 67 7.97 -8.61 14.05
C PRO A 67 6.51 -8.61 13.60
N MET A 68 6.18 -9.46 12.63
CA MET A 68 4.81 -9.65 12.18
C MET A 68 4.01 -10.46 13.21
N ALA A 69 2.88 -9.91 13.66
CA ALA A 69 2.02 -10.61 14.61
C ALA A 69 1.45 -11.92 14.01
N PRO A 70 1.09 -12.90 14.85
CA PRO A 70 0.58 -14.19 14.39
C PRO A 70 -0.84 -14.13 13.82
N ALA A 71 -1.67 -13.18 14.25
CA ALA A 71 -3.06 -13.02 13.83
C ALA A 71 -3.34 -11.57 13.42
N LEU A 72 -4.36 -11.38 12.57
CA LEU A 72 -4.78 -10.04 12.14
C LEU A 72 -5.52 -9.30 13.26
N ASP A 73 -4.97 -8.17 13.68
CA ASP A 73 -5.66 -7.20 14.51
C ASP A 73 -6.34 -6.16 13.60
N THR A 74 -7.57 -6.46 13.20
CA THR A 74 -8.37 -5.59 12.33
C THR A 74 -8.62 -4.22 12.95
N ALA A 75 -8.80 -4.14 14.28
CA ALA A 75 -9.06 -2.85 14.94
C ALA A 75 -7.84 -1.93 14.86
N ARG A 76 -6.64 -2.49 15.03
CA ARG A 76 -5.39 -1.75 14.88
C ARG A 76 -5.13 -1.32 13.43
N ILE A 77 -5.43 -2.17 12.45
CA ILE A 77 -5.35 -1.80 11.03
C ILE A 77 -6.30 -0.65 10.71
N GLN A 78 -7.56 -0.74 11.13
CA GLN A 78 -8.54 0.33 10.93
C GLN A 78 -8.11 1.66 11.56
N ALA A 79 -7.49 1.62 12.75
CA ALA A 79 -6.96 2.81 13.40
C ALA A 79 -5.83 3.44 12.57
N ALA A 80 -4.86 2.64 12.12
CA ALA A 80 -3.77 3.12 11.28
C ALA A 80 -4.26 3.72 9.95
N ILE A 81 -5.30 3.13 9.34
CA ILE A 81 -5.90 3.66 8.11
C ILE A 81 -6.57 5.00 8.36
N ARG A 82 -7.31 5.15 9.46
CA ARG A 82 -7.93 6.45 9.81
C ARG A 82 -6.87 7.53 10.02
N GLU A 83 -5.77 7.22 10.70
CA GLU A 83 -4.65 8.14 10.89
C GLU A 83 -4.04 8.57 9.54
N ALA A 84 -3.84 7.62 8.63
CA ALA A 84 -3.34 7.88 7.28
C ALA A 84 -4.28 8.76 6.46
N GLN A 85 -5.58 8.47 6.49
CA GLN A 85 -6.61 9.22 5.76
C GLN A 85 -6.76 10.65 6.29
N GLN A 86 -6.60 10.85 7.60
CA GLN A 86 -6.71 12.16 8.24
C GLN A 86 -5.42 12.97 8.17
N GLN A 87 -4.31 12.38 7.68
CA GLN A 87 -2.97 12.94 7.79
C GLN A 87 -2.70 13.45 9.21
N ALA A 88 -2.99 12.61 10.21
CA ALA A 88 -2.89 12.97 11.62
C ALA A 88 -1.48 13.54 11.92
N PRO A 89 -1.35 14.50 12.86
CA PRO A 89 -0.04 15.07 13.20
C PRO A 89 0.99 13.98 13.54
N GLY A 90 2.12 13.99 12.84
CA GLY A 90 3.19 12.98 13.02
C GLY A 90 3.00 11.68 12.24
N TYR A 91 1.94 11.56 11.41
CA TYR A 91 1.78 10.45 10.48
C TYR A 91 2.99 10.32 9.55
N THR A 92 3.43 9.08 9.34
CA THR A 92 4.42 8.71 8.32
C THR A 92 3.99 7.38 7.69
N TYR A 93 4.28 7.20 6.41
CA TYR A 93 4.05 5.94 5.72
C TYR A 93 4.83 4.79 6.38
N ARG A 94 6.05 5.07 6.85
CA ARG A 94 6.85 4.09 7.61
C ARG A 94 6.13 3.64 8.89
N GLY A 95 5.60 4.58 9.68
CA GLY A 95 4.85 4.25 10.90
C GLY A 95 3.57 3.48 10.63
N PHE A 96 2.90 3.76 9.50
CA PHE A 96 1.78 2.95 9.03
C PHE A 96 2.22 1.50 8.72
N CYS A 97 3.28 1.31 7.94
CA CYS A 97 3.80 -0.01 7.59
C CYS A 97 4.23 -0.82 8.82
N GLU A 98 4.94 -0.20 9.77
CA GLU A 98 5.30 -0.80 11.06
C GLU A 98 4.04 -1.24 11.83
N THR A 99 3.04 -0.36 11.92
CA THR A 99 1.76 -0.68 12.58
C THR A 99 1.04 -1.83 11.89
N ALA A 100 1.01 -1.85 10.56
CA ALA A 100 0.36 -2.90 9.79
C ALA A 100 1.02 -4.27 10.03
N VAL A 101 2.35 -4.34 9.96
CA VAL A 101 3.10 -5.57 10.23
C VAL A 101 2.87 -6.04 11.67
N MET A 102 2.96 -5.14 12.65
CA MET A 102 2.69 -5.48 14.06
C MET A 102 1.22 -5.84 14.33
N ALA A 103 0.30 -5.50 13.43
CA ALA A 103 -1.09 -5.93 13.46
C ALA A 103 -1.32 -7.25 12.70
N GLY A 104 -0.26 -7.92 12.23
CA GLY A 104 -0.35 -9.23 11.58
C GLY A 104 -0.65 -9.17 10.08
N CYS A 105 -0.63 -7.97 9.49
CA CYS A 105 -0.78 -7.79 8.05
C CYS A 105 0.49 -8.22 7.32
N ALA A 106 0.37 -9.17 6.40
CA ALA A 106 1.44 -9.66 5.55
C ALA A 106 1.63 -8.81 4.29
N GLY A 107 0.59 -8.11 3.87
CA GLY A 107 0.58 -7.26 2.69
C GLY A 107 -0.82 -6.72 2.42
N TYR A 108 -0.92 -5.86 1.41
CA TYR A 108 -2.21 -5.35 0.98
C TYR A 108 -2.25 -5.11 -0.52
N ILE A 109 -3.46 -5.14 -1.09
CA ILE A 109 -3.73 -4.75 -2.48
C ILE A 109 -4.63 -3.54 -2.46
N VAL A 110 -4.28 -2.48 -3.19
CA VAL A 110 -5.19 -1.38 -3.51
C VAL A 110 -5.69 -1.59 -4.92
N SER A 111 -6.97 -1.87 -5.07
CA SER A 111 -7.64 -2.04 -6.35
C SER A 111 -8.40 -0.76 -6.70
N PHE A 112 -7.94 -0.06 -7.74
CA PHE A 112 -8.59 1.16 -8.22
C PHE A 112 -9.88 0.81 -8.95
N SER A 113 -9.85 -0.21 -9.82
CA SER A 113 -11.03 -0.75 -10.50
C SER A 113 -12.09 -1.28 -9.53
N GLY A 114 -11.65 -1.89 -8.42
CA GLY A 114 -12.52 -2.43 -7.37
C GLY A 114 -12.89 -1.44 -6.27
N ARG A 115 -12.35 -0.22 -6.27
CA ARG A 115 -12.54 0.86 -5.28
C ARG A 115 -12.37 0.39 -3.84
N ARG A 116 -11.32 -0.40 -3.58
CA ARG A 116 -11.05 -0.96 -2.25
C ARG A 116 -9.57 -1.28 -2.02
N ALA A 117 -9.16 -1.20 -0.76
CA ALA A 117 -7.93 -1.78 -0.27
C ALA A 117 -8.25 -3.07 0.49
N VAL A 118 -7.49 -4.14 0.25
CA VAL A 118 -7.62 -5.44 0.93
C VAL A 118 -6.30 -5.73 1.64
N TYR A 119 -6.35 -5.81 2.95
CA TYR A 119 -5.22 -6.19 3.81
C TYR A 119 -5.32 -7.67 4.12
N LEU A 120 -4.22 -8.41 3.99
CA LEU A 120 -4.19 -9.87 4.16
C LEU A 120 -3.19 -10.30 5.24
N ALA A 121 -3.58 -11.24 6.08
CA ALA A 121 -2.69 -11.89 7.04
C ALA A 121 -2.07 -13.18 6.48
N ARG A 122 -1.07 -13.73 7.21
CA ARG A 122 -0.38 -14.98 6.81
C ARG A 122 -1.31 -16.20 6.74
N THR A 123 -2.35 -16.19 7.56
CA THR A 123 -3.37 -17.23 7.68
C THR A 123 -4.57 -17.00 6.76
N GLY A 124 -4.55 -15.91 5.97
CA GLY A 124 -5.57 -15.61 4.97
C GLY A 124 -6.74 -14.77 5.48
N GLU A 125 -6.78 -14.38 6.75
CA GLU A 125 -7.75 -13.37 7.20
C GLU A 125 -7.55 -12.07 6.44
N THR A 126 -8.66 -11.41 6.16
CA THR A 126 -8.67 -10.16 5.39
C THR A 126 -9.40 -9.06 6.11
N HIS A 127 -8.90 -7.84 5.95
CA HIS A 127 -9.66 -6.61 6.22
C HIS A 127 -9.84 -5.83 4.91
N VAL A 128 -11.04 -5.29 4.68
CA VAL A 128 -11.37 -4.55 3.46
C VAL A 128 -11.78 -3.13 3.81
N GLU A 129 -11.14 -2.16 3.17
CA GLU A 129 -11.52 -0.75 3.22
C GLU A 129 -11.99 -0.28 1.86
N HIS A 130 -13.18 0.32 1.81
CA HIS A 130 -13.72 0.91 0.60
C HIS A 130 -13.38 2.39 0.53
N PHE A 131 -13.09 2.88 -0.67
CA PHE A 131 -12.89 4.31 -0.91
C PHE A 131 -13.74 4.78 -2.09
N GLN A 132 -14.17 6.04 -2.05
CA GLN A 132 -14.94 6.66 -3.12
C GLN A 132 -14.04 7.40 -4.09
#